data_AF-A0AB39S6X7-F1
#
_entry.id   AF-A0AB39S6X7-F1
#
_cell.length_a   1.000
_cell.length_b   1.000
_cell.length_c   1.000
_cell.angle_alpha   90.00
_cell.angle_beta   90.00
_cell.angle_gamma   90.00
#
_symmetry.space_group_name_H-M   'P 1'
#
loop_
_entity.id
_entity.type
_entity.pdbx_description
1 polymer ?
#
loop_
_entity_poly.entity_id
_entity_poly.type
_entity_poly.pdbx_seq_one_letter_code
_entity_poly.pdbx_strand_id
1 'polypeptide(L)'
;MLLLGGCGTQVAGQAGESSSSQAATESLPWGTMQPSFVTGARLTDDRRTLILDAQVPSGEHPCVRDLKAVLTDPVSEVVRVQITFSSPSSDRRSGCTEESTATARVKLPQPLGKREVVVDNYTQFTADGAKLPALRLCGKLGCQPPATGCTTASYEQALIAVDAPNHTYRDSEHCDGKWLVLDFSWRTGPACDDPAEPGCSSRLGDRWFFRAEKSGWVPIVESAAGGCQAVQRSEPDFPTSMCDSLAPLSSSLHPSYPPPSASPTPSARSTATTPQP
;
A
#
# COMPACT_ATOMS: atom_id res chain seq x y z
N MET A 1 -58.64 42.22 39.55
CA MET A 1 -59.17 43.49 40.09
C MET A 1 -57.98 44.37 40.42
N LEU A 2 -57.83 45.50 39.70
CA LEU A 2 -57.01 46.71 39.95
C LEU A 2 -55.49 46.57 40.28
N LEU A 3 -54.53 47.41 39.87
CA LEU A 3 -54.33 48.50 38.87
C LEU A 3 -52.90 49.06 39.13
N LEU A 4 -52.17 49.49 38.07
CA LEU A 4 -51.16 50.60 38.01
C LEU A 4 -49.82 50.47 38.78
N GLY A 5 -48.65 50.97 38.35
CA GLY A 5 -48.21 51.77 37.19
C GLY A 5 -46.88 52.53 37.47
N GLY A 6 -46.02 52.70 36.44
CA GLY A 6 -44.93 53.70 36.28
C GLY A 6 -43.64 53.54 37.11
N CYS A 7 -42.43 53.98 36.73
CA CYS A 7 -41.86 54.74 35.61
C CYS A 7 -40.31 54.69 35.73
N GLY A 8 -39.53 54.73 34.64
CA GLY A 8 -38.07 54.93 34.76
C GLY A 8 -37.18 54.71 33.52
N THR A 9 -37.33 55.58 32.51
CA THR A 9 -36.32 56.04 31.52
C THR A 9 -35.41 55.05 30.78
N GLN A 10 -35.69 54.90 29.48
CA GLN A 10 -34.69 54.62 28.45
C GLN A 10 -33.71 55.80 28.31
N VAL A 11 -32.42 55.50 28.26
CA VAL A 11 -31.40 56.37 27.65
C VAL A 11 -30.87 55.63 26.43
N ALA A 12 -31.17 56.16 25.25
CA ALA A 12 -30.50 55.77 24.01
C ALA A 12 -29.15 56.50 23.96
N GLY A 13 -28.07 55.75 24.15
CA GLY A 13 -26.71 56.15 23.82
C GLY A 13 -26.21 55.27 22.70
N GLN A 14 -26.39 55.72 21.46
CA GLN A 14 -25.85 55.09 20.26
C GLN A 14 -24.43 55.63 20.03
N ALA A 15 -23.44 54.80 20.30
CA ALA A 15 -22.11 54.81 19.70
C ALA A 15 -21.56 53.41 19.99
N GLY A 16 -21.67 52.47 19.05
CA GLY A 16 -20.80 52.50 17.89
C GLY A 16 -19.67 51.54 18.17
N GLU A 17 -19.96 50.24 18.12
CA GLU A 17 -18.97 49.21 17.88
C GLU A 17 -19.73 48.02 17.34
N SER A 18 -19.71 47.91 16.01
CA SER A 18 -19.94 46.68 15.31
C SER A 18 -19.13 45.60 16.02
N SER A 19 -19.78 44.72 16.79
CA SER A 19 -19.24 43.39 17.02
C SER A 19 -19.27 42.68 15.67
N SER A 20 -18.33 43.04 14.80
CA SER A 20 -17.77 42.10 13.87
C SER A 20 -17.29 40.95 14.73
N SER A 21 -18.07 39.88 14.79
CA SER A 21 -17.56 38.56 15.06
C SER A 21 -16.46 38.34 14.05
N GLN A 22 -15.24 38.74 14.39
CA GLN A 22 -14.05 38.15 13.84
C GLN A 22 -14.23 36.67 14.17
N ALA A 23 -14.62 35.89 13.16
CA ALA A 23 -14.32 34.48 13.17
C ALA A 23 -12.82 34.44 13.44
N ALA A 24 -12.45 34.12 14.68
CA ALA A 24 -11.08 33.77 14.99
C ALA A 24 -10.78 32.65 14.00
N THR A 25 -9.90 32.92 13.05
CA THR A 25 -9.35 31.88 12.19
C THR A 25 -8.69 30.92 13.16
N GLU A 26 -9.40 29.86 13.57
CA GLU A 26 -8.86 28.84 14.45
C GLU A 26 -7.53 28.41 13.84
N SER A 27 -6.46 28.57 14.61
CA SER A 27 -5.14 28.18 14.17
C SER A 27 -5.16 26.71 13.79
N LEU A 28 -4.70 26.39 12.58
CA LEU A 28 -4.66 25.01 12.10
C LEU A 28 -3.90 24.13 13.10
N PRO A 29 -4.46 22.99 13.55
CA PRO A 29 -3.78 22.11 14.49
C PRO A 29 -2.61 21.42 13.80
N TRP A 30 -1.42 21.49 14.41
CA TRP A 30 -0.23 20.77 13.97
C TRP A 30 -0.12 19.45 14.74
N GLY A 31 -0.02 18.33 14.03
CA GLY A 31 0.18 17.01 14.61
C GLY A 31 1.51 16.38 14.18
N THR A 32 2.03 15.46 14.99
CA THR A 32 3.19 14.64 14.61
C THR A 32 2.75 13.60 13.58
N MET A 33 3.49 13.53 12.48
CA MET A 33 3.25 12.66 11.33
C MET A 33 4.54 11.90 10.97
N GLN A 34 4.38 10.84 10.18
CA GLN A 34 5.46 10.13 9.48
C GLN A 34 5.37 10.42 7.98
N PRO A 35 6.47 10.35 7.23
CA PRO A 35 6.44 10.55 5.78
C PRO A 35 5.61 9.45 5.11
N SER A 36 5.02 9.77 3.96
CA SER A 36 4.27 8.79 3.17
C SER A 36 5.20 7.70 2.63
N PHE A 37 6.38 8.11 2.14
CA PHE A 37 7.43 7.23 1.62
C PHE A 37 8.82 7.79 1.89
N VAL A 38 9.80 6.90 1.91
CA VAL A 38 11.23 7.25 1.85
C VAL A 38 11.76 6.72 0.54
N THR A 39 12.17 7.62 -0.35
CA THR A 39 12.50 7.31 -1.74
C THR A 39 13.98 7.07 -1.94
N GLY A 40 14.82 7.51 -1.00
CA GLY A 40 16.26 7.42 -1.11
C GLY A 40 16.97 7.40 0.23
N ALA A 41 18.12 6.73 0.25
CA ALA A 41 19.06 6.78 1.36
C ALA A 41 20.48 6.87 0.82
N ARG A 42 21.32 7.70 1.43
CA ARG A 42 22.74 7.84 1.08
C ARG A 42 23.60 7.99 2.31
N LEU A 43 24.83 7.50 2.23
CA LEU A 43 25.85 7.68 3.24
C LEU A 43 26.71 8.91 2.92
N THR A 44 27.07 9.66 3.95
CA THR A 44 28.18 10.62 3.85
C THR A 44 29.53 9.90 3.73
N ASP A 45 30.58 10.65 3.38
CA ASP A 45 31.93 10.13 3.19
C ASP A 45 32.51 9.46 4.45
N ASP A 46 32.09 9.91 5.64
CA ASP A 46 32.46 9.30 6.93
C ASP A 46 31.80 7.92 7.17
N ARG A 47 30.92 7.48 6.27
CA ARG A 47 30.15 6.21 6.34
C ARG A 47 29.30 6.07 7.60
N ARG A 48 29.08 7.15 8.33
CA ARG A 48 28.43 7.20 9.64
C ARG A 48 27.23 8.13 9.69
N THR A 49 26.98 8.96 8.68
CA THR A 49 25.74 9.73 8.61
C THR A 49 24.88 9.22 7.46
N LEU A 50 23.66 8.84 7.77
CA LEU A 50 22.62 8.57 6.78
C LEU A 50 21.90 9.87 6.45
N ILE A 51 21.68 10.10 5.16
CA ILE A 51 20.77 11.12 4.65
C ILE A 51 19.62 10.38 3.97
N LEU A 52 18.40 10.64 4.41
CA LEU A 52 17.18 9.98 3.99
C LEU A 52 16.29 10.99 3.26
N ASP A 53 15.86 10.63 2.05
CA ASP A 53 14.95 11.42 1.23
C ASP A 53 13.51 10.97 1.51
N ALA A 54 12.75 11.81 2.21
CA ALA A 54 11.40 11.54 2.68
C ALA A 54 10.39 12.38 1.90
N GLN A 55 9.30 11.75 1.47
CA GLN A 55 8.14 12.43 0.89
C GLN A 55 7.30 13.01 2.02
N VAL A 56 7.12 14.33 2.00
CA VAL A 56 6.41 15.08 3.03
C VAL A 56 5.39 16.03 2.37
N PRO A 57 4.29 16.39 3.07
CA PRO A 57 3.30 17.31 2.54
C PRO A 57 3.90 18.66 2.14
N SER A 58 3.38 19.25 1.07
CA SER A 58 3.73 20.59 0.58
C SER A 58 2.50 21.37 0.14
N GLY A 59 2.67 22.69 0.00
CA GLY A 59 1.61 23.63 -0.40
C GLY A 59 2.11 25.07 -0.38
N GLU A 60 1.19 26.03 -0.55
CA GLU A 60 1.49 27.48 -0.55
C GLU A 60 2.03 28.00 0.80
N HIS A 61 1.75 27.27 1.88
CA HIS A 61 2.20 27.58 3.23
C HIS A 61 3.16 26.51 3.75
N PRO A 62 3.98 26.81 4.78
CA PRO A 62 4.81 25.79 5.40
C PRO A 62 3.95 24.63 5.92
N CYS A 63 4.19 23.44 5.36
CA CYS A 63 3.46 22.22 5.70
C CYS A 63 4.23 21.29 6.64
N VAL A 64 5.52 21.55 6.83
CA VAL A 64 6.43 20.65 7.56
C VAL A 64 7.28 21.47 8.52
N ARG A 65 7.35 21.01 9.77
CA ARG A 65 8.26 21.51 10.80
C ARG A 65 8.90 20.33 11.53
N ASP A 66 10.03 20.58 12.17
CA ASP A 66 10.67 19.62 13.08
C ASP A 66 10.97 18.24 12.44
N LEU A 67 11.22 18.20 11.12
CA LEU A 67 11.60 16.98 10.42
C LEU A 67 12.89 16.43 11.01
N LYS A 68 12.82 15.21 11.55
CA LYS A 68 13.96 14.56 12.21
C LYS A 68 13.96 13.07 11.94
N ALA A 69 15.17 12.51 11.89
CA ALA A 69 15.42 11.09 11.85
C ALA A 69 16.14 10.66 13.14
N VAL A 70 15.67 9.61 13.79
CA VAL A 70 16.24 9.09 15.04
C VAL A 70 16.45 7.59 14.96
N LEU A 71 17.49 7.08 15.63
CA LEU A 71 17.68 5.64 15.80
C LEU A 71 16.71 5.14 16.87
N THR A 72 15.94 4.10 16.56
CA THR A 72 15.02 3.48 17.52
C THR A 72 15.63 2.29 18.24
N ASP A 73 16.63 1.64 17.63
CA ASP A 73 17.42 0.58 18.25
C ASP A 73 18.87 0.64 17.75
N PRO A 74 19.83 1.18 18.54
CA PRO A 74 21.21 1.36 18.10
C PRO A 74 22.06 0.09 18.20
N VAL A 75 21.56 -1.00 18.79
CA VAL A 75 22.33 -2.23 19.08
C VAL A 75 21.90 -3.42 18.22
N SER A 76 20.92 -3.22 17.36
CA SER A 76 20.42 -4.25 16.46
C SER A 76 21.37 -4.53 15.29
N GLU A 77 21.29 -5.76 14.77
CA GLU A 77 21.94 -6.17 13.51
C GLU A 77 21.42 -5.36 12.30
N VAL A 78 20.26 -4.70 12.45
CA VAL A 78 19.70 -3.74 11.49
C VAL A 78 19.68 -2.33 12.07
N VAL A 79 19.93 -1.32 11.23
CA VAL A 79 19.83 0.09 11.63
C VAL A 79 18.38 0.53 11.48
N ARG A 80 17.65 0.62 12.59
CA ARG A 80 16.27 1.11 12.59
C ARG A 80 16.22 2.62 12.76
N VAL A 81 15.61 3.30 11.80
CA VAL A 81 15.42 4.75 11.80
C VAL A 81 13.93 5.06 11.79
N GLN A 82 13.52 6.00 12.64
CA GLN A 82 12.19 6.58 12.58
C GLN A 82 12.30 8.01 12.07
N ILE A 83 11.45 8.38 11.11
CA ILE A 83 11.34 9.75 10.61
C ILE A 83 10.02 10.35 11.08
N THR A 84 10.08 11.53 11.68
CA THR A 84 8.88 12.26 12.12
C THR A 84 8.98 13.73 11.78
N PHE A 85 7.83 14.36 11.58
CA PHE A 85 7.69 15.81 11.42
C PHE A 85 6.35 16.28 12.00
N SER A 86 6.21 17.58 12.23
CA SER A 86 4.94 18.22 12.58
C SER A 86 4.28 18.78 11.32
N SER A 87 2.97 18.56 11.14
CA SER A 87 2.22 19.06 9.98
C SER A 87 0.73 19.32 10.29
N PRO A 88 0.11 20.33 9.64
CA PRO A 88 -1.34 20.55 9.67
C PRO A 88 -2.10 19.79 8.57
N SER A 89 -1.44 18.93 7.79
CA SER A 89 -2.00 18.27 6.59
C SER A 89 -3.19 17.34 6.83
N SER A 90 -3.46 16.97 8.09
CA SER A 90 -4.71 16.27 8.44
C SER A 90 -5.95 17.15 8.30
N ASP A 91 -5.80 18.48 8.29
CA ASP A 91 -6.86 19.43 7.97
C ASP A 91 -6.71 19.91 6.53
N ARG A 92 -7.71 19.64 5.67
CA ARG A 92 -7.70 20.07 4.26
C ARG A 92 -7.64 21.60 4.11
N ARG A 93 -8.07 22.38 5.11
CA ARG A 93 -7.97 23.84 5.12
C ARG A 93 -6.52 24.33 5.18
N SER A 94 -5.57 23.44 5.49
CA SER A 94 -4.14 23.78 5.54
C SER A 94 -3.51 24.10 4.19
N GLY A 95 -4.12 23.67 3.08
CA GLY A 95 -3.52 23.78 1.75
C GLY A 95 -2.33 22.85 1.51
N CYS A 96 -2.03 21.93 2.45
CA CYS A 96 -0.96 20.94 2.34
C CYS A 96 -1.42 19.71 1.56
N THR A 97 -1.73 19.91 0.28
CA THR A 97 -2.36 18.89 -0.59
C THR A 97 -1.41 18.21 -1.56
N GLU A 98 -0.18 18.70 -1.66
CA GLU A 98 0.85 18.15 -2.53
C GLU A 98 1.93 17.41 -1.72
N GLU A 99 2.89 16.79 -2.39
CA GLU A 99 4.08 16.23 -1.76
C GLU A 99 5.37 16.81 -2.35
N SER A 100 6.38 16.92 -1.50
CA SER A 100 7.74 17.27 -1.89
C SER A 100 8.75 16.39 -1.18
N THR A 101 9.95 16.28 -1.73
CA THR A 101 11.05 15.58 -1.07
C THR A 101 11.74 16.50 -0.07
N ALA A 102 11.88 16.02 1.17
CA ALA A 102 12.69 16.65 2.21
C ALA A 102 13.74 15.68 2.75
N THR A 103 14.88 16.20 3.23
CA THR A 103 15.98 15.35 3.70
C THR A 103 16.07 15.33 5.22
N ALA A 104 16.05 14.14 5.82
CA ALA A 104 16.37 13.94 7.23
C ALA A 104 17.78 13.34 7.37
N ARG A 105 18.46 13.63 8.49
CA ARG A 105 19.81 13.12 8.77
C ARG A 105 19.85 12.40 10.10
N VAL A 106 20.58 11.29 10.15
CA VAL A 106 20.83 10.56 11.39
C VAL A 106 22.26 10.05 11.44
N LYS A 107 22.93 10.26 12.58
CA LYS A 107 24.30 9.80 12.80
C LYS A 107 24.29 8.44 13.46
N LEU A 108 25.03 7.51 12.87
CA LEU A 108 25.21 6.15 13.35
C LEU A 108 26.32 6.09 14.40
N PRO A 109 26.14 5.27 15.46
CA PRO A 109 27.17 5.07 16.47
C PRO A 109 28.43 4.45 15.84
N GLN A 110 28.26 3.57 14.86
CA GLN A 110 29.31 2.91 14.09
C GLN A 110 29.02 3.01 12.57
N PRO A 111 30.04 2.92 11.69
CA PRO A 111 29.81 2.89 10.24
C PRO A 111 28.78 1.83 9.82
N LEU A 112 27.96 2.10 8.80
CA LEU A 112 26.85 1.21 8.41
C LEU A 112 27.32 -0.24 8.17
N GLY A 113 28.45 -0.42 7.48
CA GLY A 113 28.99 -1.73 7.16
C GLY A 113 28.06 -2.51 6.24
N LYS A 114 27.77 -3.77 6.60
CA LYS A 114 26.84 -4.66 5.88
C LYS A 114 25.40 -4.60 6.40
N ARG A 115 25.14 -3.80 7.43
CA ARG A 115 23.83 -3.72 8.08
C ARG A 115 22.84 -3.05 7.15
N GLU A 116 21.61 -3.55 7.16
CA GLU A 116 20.49 -2.96 6.43
C GLU A 116 19.91 -1.79 7.24
N VAL A 117 19.35 -0.81 6.54
CA VAL A 117 18.64 0.32 7.13
C VAL A 117 17.15 0.08 6.98
N VAL A 118 16.40 0.06 8.07
CA VAL A 118 14.94 -0.06 8.08
C VAL A 118 14.36 1.28 8.53
N VAL A 119 13.53 1.91 7.70
CA VAL A 119 12.89 3.19 7.99
C VAL A 119 11.40 2.99 8.27
N ASP A 120 10.93 3.49 9.42
CA ASP A 120 9.54 3.46 9.87
C ASP A 120 8.87 2.06 9.84
N ASN A 121 9.68 1.00 9.89
CA ASN A 121 9.32 -0.44 9.83
C ASN A 121 8.99 -1.03 8.44
N TYR A 122 9.03 -0.24 7.37
CA TYR A 122 8.60 -0.71 6.04
C TYR A 122 9.70 -0.64 5.00
N THR A 123 10.30 0.54 4.81
CA THR A 123 11.26 0.76 3.73
C THR A 123 12.65 0.29 4.15
N GLN A 124 13.26 -0.57 3.34
CA GLN A 124 14.58 -1.12 3.64
C GLN A 124 15.60 -0.70 2.59
N PHE A 125 16.81 -0.37 3.04
CA PHE A 125 17.94 -0.04 2.18
C PHE A 125 19.17 -0.85 2.56
N THR A 126 20.01 -1.14 1.58
CA THR A 126 21.27 -1.85 1.80
C THR A 126 22.42 -1.22 1.02
N ALA A 127 23.62 -1.31 1.57
CA ALA A 127 24.85 -0.99 0.86
C ALA A 127 25.27 -2.12 -0.09
N ASP A 128 24.72 -3.33 0.09
CA ASP A 128 25.09 -4.50 -0.71
C ASP A 128 24.56 -4.40 -2.14
N GLY A 129 25.47 -4.55 -3.11
CA GLY A 129 25.20 -4.32 -4.53
C GLY A 129 24.88 -2.87 -4.90
N ALA A 130 25.09 -1.89 -4.00
CA ALA A 130 24.79 -0.48 -4.25
C ALA A 130 26.00 0.29 -4.81
N LYS A 131 25.75 1.28 -5.68
CA LYS A 131 26.75 2.27 -6.09
C LYS A 131 26.77 3.44 -5.09
N LEU A 132 27.69 3.37 -4.15
CA LEU A 132 27.88 4.37 -3.10
C LEU A 132 28.15 5.78 -3.68
N PRO A 133 27.72 6.87 -3.00
CA PRO A 133 27.16 6.92 -1.64
C PRO A 133 25.70 6.50 -1.51
N ALA A 134 24.98 6.35 -2.62
CA ALA A 134 23.60 5.89 -2.61
C ALA A 134 23.50 4.45 -2.11
N LEU A 135 22.51 4.20 -1.26
CA LEU A 135 22.10 2.85 -0.87
C LEU A 135 21.07 2.34 -1.87
N ARG A 136 21.03 1.02 -2.04
CA ARG A 136 20.03 0.36 -2.88
C ARG A 136 18.74 0.20 -2.06
N LEU A 137 17.62 0.63 -2.62
CA LEU A 137 16.29 0.32 -2.10
C LEU A 137 16.03 -1.18 -2.27
N CYS A 138 15.58 -1.82 -1.21
CA CYS A 138 15.24 -3.23 -1.21
C CYS A 138 13.83 -3.44 -1.76
N GLY A 139 13.62 -4.57 -2.43
CA GLY A 139 12.31 -4.91 -3.00
C GLY A 139 11.35 -5.48 -1.95
N LYS A 140 10.15 -5.86 -2.39
CA LYS A 140 9.13 -6.52 -1.53
C LYS A 140 9.66 -7.76 -0.81
N LEU A 141 10.66 -8.42 -1.39
CA LEU A 141 11.30 -9.64 -0.89
C LEU A 141 12.46 -9.38 0.08
N GLY A 142 12.66 -8.12 0.48
CA GLY A 142 13.79 -7.69 1.30
C GLY A 142 15.05 -7.42 0.49
N CYS A 143 16.15 -7.20 1.20
CA CYS A 143 17.42 -6.80 0.61
C CYS A 143 18.22 -7.97 0.02
N GLN A 144 17.97 -9.18 0.53
CA GLN A 144 18.57 -10.44 0.10
C GLN A 144 17.47 -11.45 -0.22
N PRO A 145 16.76 -11.28 -1.34
CA PRO A 145 15.72 -12.22 -1.74
C PRO A 145 16.32 -13.64 -1.90
N PRO A 146 15.59 -14.70 -1.53
CA PRO A 146 15.99 -16.06 -1.84
C PRO A 146 16.24 -16.23 -3.33
N ALA A 147 17.22 -17.08 -3.68
CA ALA A 147 17.41 -17.47 -5.07
C ALA A 147 16.19 -18.24 -5.57
N THR A 148 15.80 -17.99 -6.82
CA THR A 148 14.79 -18.79 -7.51
C THR A 148 15.22 -20.25 -7.60
N GLY A 149 14.27 -21.15 -7.45
CA GLY A 149 14.48 -22.59 -7.51
C GLY A 149 13.33 -23.38 -6.89
N CYS A 150 13.51 -24.68 -6.76
CA CYS A 150 12.45 -25.57 -6.28
C CYS A 150 12.54 -25.78 -4.76
N THR A 151 12.32 -24.70 -4.00
CA THR A 151 12.41 -24.68 -2.54
C THR A 151 11.27 -23.89 -1.92
N THR A 152 10.93 -24.18 -0.66
CA THR A 152 9.89 -23.47 0.10
C THR A 152 10.06 -21.95 0.09
N ALA A 153 11.26 -21.45 0.39
CA ALA A 153 11.54 -20.01 0.44
C ALA A 153 11.40 -19.34 -0.94
N SER A 154 11.74 -20.07 -2.00
CA SER A 154 11.56 -19.62 -3.39
C SER A 154 10.09 -19.59 -3.80
N TYR A 155 9.24 -20.49 -3.30
CA TYR A 155 7.81 -20.43 -3.58
C TYR A 155 7.10 -19.32 -2.78
N GLU A 156 7.54 -19.05 -1.56
CA GLU A 156 7.09 -17.87 -0.79
C GLU A 156 7.42 -16.57 -1.52
N GLN A 157 8.60 -16.50 -2.14
CA GLN A 157 8.98 -15.40 -3.02
C GLN A 157 7.99 -15.22 -4.18
N ALA A 158 7.55 -16.31 -4.81
CA ALA A 158 6.58 -16.27 -5.90
C ALA A 158 5.19 -15.76 -5.44
N LEU A 159 4.72 -16.21 -4.27
CA LEU A 159 3.47 -15.72 -3.66
C LEU A 159 3.52 -14.21 -3.39
N ILE A 160 4.64 -13.69 -2.88
CA ILE A 160 4.83 -12.25 -2.65
C ILE A 160 4.85 -11.49 -3.99
N ALA A 161 5.40 -12.08 -5.06
CA ALA A 161 5.49 -11.43 -6.37
C ALA A 161 4.11 -11.17 -7.02
N VAL A 162 3.10 -11.97 -6.68
CA VAL A 162 1.70 -11.81 -7.14
C VAL A 162 0.78 -11.19 -6.09
N ASP A 163 1.34 -10.67 -5.00
CA ASP A 163 0.57 -10.11 -3.87
C ASP A 163 -0.49 -11.09 -3.33
N ALA A 164 -0.14 -12.38 -3.26
CA ALA A 164 -1.05 -13.41 -2.75
C ALA A 164 -1.49 -13.09 -1.32
N PRO A 165 -2.76 -13.36 -0.95
CA PRO A 165 -3.25 -13.10 0.40
C PRO A 165 -2.42 -13.75 1.50
N ASN A 166 -2.39 -13.11 2.68
CA ASN A 166 -1.81 -13.74 3.87
C ASN A 166 -2.53 -15.06 4.18
N HIS A 167 -1.79 -16.01 4.75
CA HIS A 167 -2.28 -17.37 5.09
C HIS A 167 -2.79 -18.17 3.88
N THR A 168 -2.22 -17.91 2.71
CA THR A 168 -2.38 -18.74 1.53
C THR A 168 -1.80 -20.14 1.73
N TYR A 169 -2.50 -21.15 1.24
CA TYR A 169 -2.06 -22.53 1.15
C TYR A 169 -1.51 -22.77 -0.26
N ARG A 170 -0.33 -23.39 -0.36
CA ARG A 170 0.16 -23.92 -1.64
C ARG A 170 -0.48 -25.28 -1.87
N ASP A 171 -1.28 -25.38 -2.92
CA ASP A 171 -2.05 -26.60 -3.21
C ASP A 171 -1.29 -27.53 -4.17
N SER A 172 -0.53 -26.96 -5.11
CA SER A 172 0.41 -27.72 -5.94
C SER A 172 1.54 -26.86 -6.49
N GLU A 173 2.74 -27.43 -6.60
CA GLU A 173 3.91 -26.77 -7.17
C GLU A 173 4.55 -27.64 -8.27
N HIS A 174 4.75 -27.06 -9.45
CA HIS A 174 5.55 -27.66 -10.53
C HIS A 174 6.73 -26.74 -10.83
N CYS A 175 7.96 -27.22 -10.62
CA CYS A 175 9.16 -26.42 -10.75
C CYS A 175 10.28 -27.21 -11.45
N ASP A 176 10.94 -26.58 -12.42
CA ASP A 176 12.14 -27.12 -13.09
C ASP A 176 13.40 -26.26 -12.83
N GLY A 177 13.28 -25.25 -11.96
CA GLY A 177 14.33 -24.30 -11.61
C GLY A 177 14.42 -23.08 -12.53
N LYS A 178 13.83 -23.13 -13.74
CA LYS A 178 13.71 -21.98 -14.65
C LYS A 178 12.27 -21.45 -14.72
N TRP A 179 11.31 -22.34 -14.55
CA TRP A 179 9.88 -22.10 -14.62
C TRP A 179 9.21 -22.65 -13.36
N LEU A 180 8.12 -22.01 -12.98
CA LEU A 180 7.29 -22.43 -11.86
C LEU A 180 5.82 -22.29 -12.25
N VAL A 181 5.03 -23.32 -11.97
CA VAL A 181 3.57 -23.24 -11.89
C VAL A 181 3.20 -23.43 -10.43
N LEU A 182 2.43 -22.47 -9.90
CA LEU A 182 2.01 -22.49 -8.51
C LEU A 182 0.49 -22.34 -8.46
N ASP A 183 -0.15 -23.34 -7.89
CA ASP A 183 -1.56 -23.28 -7.51
C ASP A 183 -1.63 -23.00 -6.02
N PHE A 184 -2.46 -22.04 -5.66
CA PHE A 184 -2.62 -21.67 -4.27
C PHE A 184 -4.05 -21.24 -3.96
N SER A 185 -4.45 -21.41 -2.71
CA SER A 185 -5.77 -21.04 -2.23
C SER A 185 -5.72 -20.31 -0.90
N TRP A 186 -6.76 -19.51 -0.63
CA TRP A 186 -6.93 -18.82 0.64
C TRP A 186 -8.37 -18.95 1.09
N ARG A 187 -8.57 -18.99 2.42
CA ARG A 187 -9.91 -19.05 3.01
C ARG A 187 -10.64 -17.73 2.81
N THR A 188 -11.91 -17.84 2.44
CA THR A 188 -12.83 -16.70 2.32
C THR A 188 -14.04 -16.80 3.25
N GLY A 189 -14.20 -17.95 3.90
CA GLY A 189 -15.22 -18.17 4.93
C GLY A 189 -14.89 -17.55 6.29
N PRO A 190 -15.87 -17.47 7.21
CA PRO A 190 -15.65 -17.02 8.57
C PRO A 190 -14.65 -17.93 9.30
N ALA A 191 -14.04 -17.39 10.37
CA ALA A 191 -13.31 -18.21 11.33
C ALA A 191 -14.31 -19.07 12.10
N CYS A 192 -14.19 -20.39 11.98
CA CYS A 192 -15.12 -21.34 12.59
C CYS A 192 -14.35 -22.31 13.48
N ASP A 193 -14.97 -22.70 14.59
CA ASP A 193 -14.45 -23.74 15.48
C ASP A 193 -14.57 -25.13 14.84
N ASP A 194 -15.64 -25.38 14.09
CA ASP A 194 -15.84 -26.59 13.30
C ASP A 194 -15.69 -26.30 11.79
N PRO A 195 -14.71 -26.93 11.09
CA PRO A 195 -14.54 -26.76 9.64
C PRO A 195 -15.68 -27.34 8.78
N ALA A 196 -16.57 -28.16 9.35
CA ALA A 196 -17.72 -28.74 8.63
C ALA A 196 -18.92 -27.78 8.54
N GLU A 197 -18.93 -26.68 9.30
CA GLU A 197 -19.99 -25.69 9.27
C GLU A 197 -20.11 -25.02 7.87
N PRO A 198 -21.34 -24.70 7.41
CA PRO A 198 -21.55 -24.13 6.08
C PRO A 198 -20.73 -22.86 5.83
N GLY A 199 -19.95 -22.85 4.75
CA GLY A 199 -19.09 -21.72 4.36
C GLY A 199 -17.72 -21.68 5.04
N CYS A 200 -17.47 -22.48 6.08
CA CYS A 200 -16.18 -22.49 6.79
C CYS A 200 -15.03 -23.14 6.01
N SER A 201 -15.37 -23.97 5.01
CA SER A 201 -14.44 -24.55 4.04
C SER A 201 -14.28 -23.72 2.76
N SER A 202 -14.98 -22.57 2.66
CA SER A 202 -14.93 -21.72 1.46
C SER A 202 -13.52 -21.19 1.23
N ARG A 203 -13.05 -21.38 0.00
CA ARG A 203 -11.74 -20.92 -0.47
C ARG A 203 -11.86 -20.38 -1.87
N LEU A 204 -11.00 -19.41 -2.17
CA LEU A 204 -10.66 -19.06 -3.54
C LEU A 204 -9.23 -19.51 -3.81
N GLY A 205 -8.87 -19.64 -5.07
CA GLY A 205 -7.52 -20.01 -5.44
C GLY A 205 -7.22 -19.71 -6.90
N ASP A 206 -5.94 -19.42 -7.14
CA ASP A 206 -5.41 -19.02 -8.43
C ASP A 206 -4.28 -19.96 -8.83
N ARG A 207 -4.00 -19.96 -10.13
CA ARG A 207 -2.82 -20.60 -10.71
C ARG A 207 -2.02 -19.54 -11.44
N TRP A 208 -0.76 -19.44 -11.06
CA TRP A 208 0.19 -18.52 -11.66
C TRP A 208 1.37 -19.25 -12.29
N PHE A 209 1.81 -18.73 -13.42
CA PHE A 209 2.98 -19.18 -14.16
C PHE A 209 4.09 -18.15 -14.03
N PHE A 210 5.31 -18.60 -13.74
CA PHE A 210 6.43 -17.72 -13.44
C PHE A 210 7.68 -18.10 -14.23
N ARG A 211 8.52 -17.09 -14.45
CA ARG A 211 9.88 -17.22 -14.97
C ARG A 211 10.90 -16.86 -13.90
N ALA A 212 11.97 -17.63 -13.79
CA ALA A 212 13.09 -17.30 -12.92
C ALA A 212 13.92 -16.15 -13.51
N GLU A 213 14.15 -15.10 -12.73
CA GLU A 213 15.10 -14.04 -13.01
C GLU A 213 16.03 -13.78 -11.83
N LYS A 214 17.08 -12.98 -12.03
CA LYS A 214 18.03 -12.62 -10.96
C LYS A 214 17.36 -11.88 -9.79
N SER A 215 16.28 -11.15 -10.07
CA SER A 215 15.49 -10.43 -9.07
C SER A 215 14.49 -11.31 -8.33
N GLY A 216 14.27 -12.56 -8.78
CA GLY A 216 13.26 -13.46 -8.26
C GLY A 216 12.36 -14.05 -9.34
N TRP A 217 11.28 -14.69 -8.90
CA TRP A 217 10.22 -15.13 -9.80
C TRP A 217 9.46 -13.93 -10.37
N VAL A 218 9.35 -13.89 -11.70
CA VAL A 218 8.56 -12.90 -12.43
C VAL A 218 7.26 -13.57 -12.89
N PRO A 219 6.08 -13.05 -12.50
CA PRO A 219 4.81 -13.60 -12.95
C PRO A 219 4.60 -13.34 -14.44
N ILE A 220 4.13 -14.35 -15.16
CA ILE A 220 3.86 -14.31 -16.60
C ILE A 220 2.36 -14.12 -16.83
N VAL A 221 1.55 -15.02 -16.29
CA VAL A 221 0.10 -15.03 -16.47
C VAL A 221 -0.59 -15.79 -15.34
N GLU A 222 -1.81 -15.37 -15.04
CA GLU A 222 -2.78 -16.07 -14.21
C GLU A 222 -3.74 -16.87 -15.11
N SER A 223 -4.02 -18.13 -14.78
CA SER A 223 -5.00 -18.90 -15.55
C SER A 223 -5.52 -20.12 -14.80
N ALA A 224 -6.84 -20.24 -14.69
CA ALA A 224 -7.54 -21.43 -14.21
C ALA A 224 -7.61 -22.58 -15.25
N ALA A 225 -7.20 -22.36 -16.51
CA ALA A 225 -7.23 -23.39 -17.53
C ALA A 225 -6.20 -24.51 -17.27
N GLY A 226 -6.52 -25.72 -17.75
CA GLY A 226 -5.57 -26.81 -17.84
C GLY A 226 -4.63 -26.68 -19.04
N GLY A 227 -3.51 -27.40 -19.01
CA GLY A 227 -2.52 -27.40 -20.08
C GLY A 227 -1.75 -26.07 -20.25
N CYS A 228 -0.97 -25.97 -21.33
CA CYS A 228 -0.02 -24.88 -21.55
C CYS A 228 -0.54 -23.70 -22.37
N GLN A 229 -1.76 -23.78 -22.92
CA GLN A 229 -2.19 -22.82 -23.94
C GLN A 229 -2.20 -21.37 -23.43
N ALA A 230 -2.60 -21.14 -22.18
CA ALA A 230 -2.65 -19.78 -21.62
C ALA A 230 -1.25 -19.16 -21.50
N VAL A 231 -0.30 -19.90 -20.90
CA VAL A 231 1.07 -19.42 -20.69
C VAL A 231 1.84 -19.32 -22.00
N GLN A 232 1.73 -20.29 -22.92
CA GLN A 232 2.47 -20.28 -24.19
C GLN A 232 2.03 -19.17 -25.16
N ARG A 233 0.85 -18.56 -24.96
CA ARG A 233 0.47 -17.33 -25.69
C ARG A 233 1.28 -16.12 -25.24
N SER A 234 1.64 -16.05 -23.97
CA SER A 234 2.41 -14.94 -23.37
C SER A 234 3.91 -15.20 -23.38
N GLU A 235 4.32 -16.46 -23.20
CA GLU A 235 5.71 -16.92 -23.15
C GLU A 235 5.84 -18.22 -23.96
N PRO A 236 6.09 -18.12 -25.28
CA PRO A 236 6.16 -19.27 -26.18
C PRO A 236 7.24 -20.30 -25.81
N ASP A 237 8.29 -19.88 -25.08
CA ASP A 237 9.37 -20.76 -24.62
C ASP A 237 9.00 -21.57 -23.36
N PHE A 238 7.78 -21.42 -22.84
CA PHE A 238 7.32 -22.15 -21.68
C PHE A 238 7.23 -23.66 -21.98
N PRO A 239 7.89 -24.55 -21.21
CA PRO A 239 8.01 -25.96 -21.56
C PRO A 239 6.67 -26.68 -21.45
N THR A 240 6.28 -27.42 -22.49
CA THR A 240 5.05 -28.22 -22.48
C THR A 240 5.01 -29.23 -21.32
N SER A 241 6.16 -29.79 -20.94
CA SER A 241 6.29 -30.75 -19.84
C SER A 241 5.82 -30.21 -18.49
N MET A 242 5.84 -28.89 -18.30
CA MET A 242 5.35 -28.25 -17.07
C MET A 242 3.81 -28.28 -16.98
N CYS A 243 3.12 -28.61 -18.07
CA CYS A 243 1.67 -28.59 -18.15
C CYS A 243 1.01 -29.96 -18.36
N ASP A 244 1.77 -31.03 -18.57
CA ASP A 244 1.24 -32.33 -18.97
C ASP A 244 0.20 -32.89 -17.98
N SER A 245 0.36 -32.60 -16.69
CA SER A 245 -0.56 -33.02 -15.62
C SER A 245 -1.49 -31.92 -15.12
N LEU A 246 -1.46 -30.72 -15.72
CA LEU A 246 -2.27 -29.59 -15.26
C LEU A 246 -3.71 -29.73 -15.72
N ALA A 247 -4.55 -30.27 -14.83
CA ALA A 247 -6.01 -30.15 -14.95
C ALA A 247 -6.44 -28.68 -14.75
N PRO A 248 -7.61 -28.26 -15.29
CA PRO A 248 -8.21 -26.99 -14.93
C PRO A 248 -8.41 -26.86 -13.42
N LEU A 249 -8.24 -25.64 -12.88
CA LEU A 249 -8.59 -25.35 -11.49
C LEU A 249 -10.09 -25.59 -11.26
N SER A 250 -10.43 -26.03 -10.04
CA SER A 250 -11.82 -26.19 -9.65
C SER A 250 -12.57 -24.85 -9.77
N SER A 251 -13.77 -24.87 -10.34
CA SER A 251 -14.65 -23.70 -10.41
C SER A 251 -15.06 -23.17 -9.03
N SER A 252 -14.94 -23.98 -7.98
CA SER A 252 -15.12 -23.53 -6.60
C SER A 252 -13.98 -22.64 -6.10
N LEU A 253 -12.76 -22.82 -6.61
CA LEU A 253 -11.59 -22.02 -6.24
C LEU A 253 -11.50 -20.77 -7.12
N HIS A 254 -11.83 -20.90 -8.40
CA HIS A 254 -11.77 -19.79 -9.35
C HIS A 254 -13.13 -19.60 -10.04
N PRO A 255 -14.16 -19.11 -9.32
CA PRO A 255 -15.48 -18.90 -9.89
C PRO A 255 -15.40 -17.85 -11.01
N SER A 256 -15.84 -18.24 -12.20
CA SER A 256 -16.03 -17.29 -13.30
C SER A 256 -17.27 -16.46 -12.99
N TYR A 257 -17.09 -15.24 -12.48
CA TYR A 257 -18.22 -14.32 -12.34
C TYR A 257 -18.61 -13.78 -13.73
N PRO A 258 -19.88 -13.87 -14.14
CA PRO A 258 -20.33 -13.11 -15.30
C PRO A 258 -20.09 -11.62 -15.03
N PRO A 259 -19.72 -10.82 -16.05
CA PRO A 259 -19.61 -9.38 -15.87
C PRO A 259 -20.93 -8.85 -15.32
N PRO A 260 -20.92 -7.84 -14.43
CA PRO A 260 -22.15 -7.26 -13.91
C PRO A 260 -23.03 -6.85 -15.09
N SER A 261 -24.23 -7.42 -15.18
CA SER A 261 -25.21 -7.09 -16.21
C SER A 261 -25.36 -5.57 -16.26
N ALA A 262 -25.15 -4.98 -17.44
CA ALA A 262 -25.38 -3.56 -17.63
C ALA A 262 -26.77 -3.20 -17.11
N SER A 263 -26.83 -2.20 -16.23
CA SER A 263 -28.10 -1.74 -15.67
C SER A 263 -29.06 -1.40 -16.81
N PRO A 264 -30.35 -1.76 -16.70
CA PRO A 264 -31.32 -1.48 -17.74
C PRO A 264 -31.39 0.04 -17.96
N THR A 265 -31.02 0.47 -19.16
CA THR A 265 -31.22 1.84 -19.63
C THR A 265 -32.71 2.15 -19.51
N PRO A 266 -33.11 3.29 -18.91
CA PRO A 266 -34.52 3.65 -18.86
C PRO A 266 -35.04 3.78 -20.29
N SER A 267 -36.02 2.94 -20.65
CA SER A 267 -36.69 3.04 -21.94
C SER A 267 -37.25 4.45 -22.11
N ALA A 268 -36.88 5.09 -23.22
CA ALA A 268 -37.47 6.35 -23.65
C ALA A 268 -38.99 6.19 -23.68
N ARG A 269 -39.67 7.00 -22.88
CA ARG A 269 -41.13 7.08 -22.80
C ARG A 269 -41.63 7.62 -24.15
N SER A 270 -42.08 6.74 -25.05
CA SER A 270 -42.81 7.13 -26.25
C SER A 270 -44.09 7.86 -25.85
N THR A 271 -44.12 9.17 -26.06
CA THR A 271 -45.34 9.98 -25.96
C THR A 271 -46.24 9.67 -27.15
N ALA A 272 -47.27 8.86 -26.90
CA ALA A 272 -48.37 8.70 -27.84
C ALA A 272 -49.16 10.02 -27.91
N THR A 273 -49.10 10.67 -29.07
CA THR A 273 -49.99 11.79 -29.43
C THR A 273 -51.35 11.20 -29.78
N THR A 274 -52.39 11.57 -29.03
CA THR A 274 -53.78 11.26 -29.38
C THR A 274 -54.34 12.41 -30.23
N PRO A 275 -54.99 12.16 -31.38
CA PRO A 275 -55.70 13.20 -32.11
C PRO A 275 -57.12 13.37 -31.53
N GLN A 276 -57.54 14.62 -31.35
CA GLN A 276 -58.95 14.98 -31.07
C GLN A 276 -59.65 15.42 -32.38
N PRO A 277 -60.99 15.27 -32.46
CA PRO A 277 -61.79 15.48 -33.67
C PRO A 277 -61.91 16.93 -34.11
#